data_AF-A0A958ADD6-F1
#
_entry.id   AF-A0A958ADD6-F1
#
_cell.length_a   1.000
_cell.length_b   1.000
_cell.length_c   1.000
_cell.angle_alpha   90.00
_cell.angle_beta   90.00
_cell.angle_gamma   90.00
#
_symmetry.space_group_name_H-M   'P 1'
#
loop_
_entity.id
_entity.type
_entity.pdbx_description
1 polymer ?
#
loop_
_entity_poly.entity_id
_entity_poly.type
_entity_poly.pdbx_seq_one_letter_code
_entity_poly.pdbx_strand_id
1 'polypeptide(L)'
;SAGVYPEDISFEVTRERLHKYFIRKGNTYEILPRLRASVVFAHQNLIKDPPLSKMDLISCRNLLIYFQPNLQQKVLQTFKFSLKPGGCLFLGTSESVGKFSDELQSLDSKWKIYLYQGGVTRLPKPIGLEQDAQPPIRIQGYRQSSSPDEWRSSDPVLRSLVEHVMPPCIVVNESHVIVHAFGNVGQYLTVPSGYRVNLNILKMVQEELKLPLSTGLARVSQDQQELVYQNIVFREGDNARQIKLLIRPFWEQNYGQQLFLIIFETEQLSEETAKHIEEFDVSQTVKQHMMALERELQYNKESLQATIEELETANEELQATNEELMASNEELQSTNEELQSVNEELHTVNAEYQMKIRELIRLNNDMDNLLTNTNIGTVFLDNELNVRRFTPGIQGNINLLKQDVGRPLHHLSHNLKNLNLSDLAQRVLNTQTGIEQEVVNQRGYPYLLRVMPYRTHTDQIDGVVLVLIDVTELSGAKSQVDGNKPK
;
A
#
# COMPACT_ATOMS: atom_id res chain seq x y z
N SER A 1 17.81 -3.35 -8.16
CA SER A 1 18.61 -2.79 -7.05
C SER A 1 20.10 -2.97 -7.32
N ALA A 2 20.94 -1.99 -6.96
CA ALA A 2 22.40 -2.06 -7.06
C ALA A 2 23.05 -2.94 -5.97
N GLY A 3 22.32 -3.31 -4.91
CA GLY A 3 22.82 -4.17 -3.83
C GLY A 3 23.94 -3.56 -3.00
N VAL A 4 24.00 -2.23 -2.94
CA VAL A 4 24.97 -1.42 -2.19
C VAL A 4 24.25 -0.80 -1.00
N TYR A 5 24.84 -0.90 0.19
CA TYR A 5 24.28 -0.41 1.45
C TYR A 5 25.29 0.48 2.18
N PRO A 6 24.83 1.48 2.96
CA PRO A 6 25.70 2.30 3.80
C PRO A 6 26.30 1.48 4.97
N GLU A 7 27.29 2.04 5.66
CA GLU A 7 27.99 1.37 6.78
C GLU A 7 27.08 0.97 7.94
N ASP A 8 25.95 1.68 8.10
CA ASP A 8 24.98 1.48 9.18
C ASP A 8 24.26 0.13 9.12
N ILE A 9 24.31 -0.58 7.97
CA ILE A 9 23.80 -1.97 7.87
C ILE A 9 24.48 -2.90 8.88
N SER A 10 25.66 -2.53 9.39
CA SER A 10 26.37 -3.28 10.43
C SER A 10 25.68 -3.30 11.80
N PHE A 11 24.72 -2.40 12.03
CA PHE A 11 23.87 -2.43 13.23
C PHE A 11 22.68 -3.40 13.09
N GLU A 12 22.22 -3.67 11.86
CA GLU A 12 21.08 -4.54 11.58
C GLU A 12 21.48 -5.99 11.27
N VAL A 13 22.67 -6.19 10.69
CA VAL A 13 23.16 -7.49 10.25
C VAL A 13 24.31 -7.95 11.14
N THR A 14 24.24 -9.19 11.64
CA THR A 14 25.31 -9.75 12.46
C THR A 14 26.65 -9.78 11.72
N ARG A 15 27.75 -9.61 12.47
CA ARG A 15 29.12 -9.61 11.92
C ARG A 15 29.43 -10.85 11.07
N GLU A 16 28.95 -12.01 11.49
CA GLU A 16 29.11 -13.28 10.76
C GLU A 16 28.47 -13.24 9.36
N ARG A 17 27.26 -12.69 9.25
CA ARG A 17 26.54 -12.57 7.97
C ARG A 17 27.16 -11.50 7.08
N LEU A 18 27.58 -10.36 7.65
CA LEU A 18 28.31 -9.32 6.93
C LEU A 18 29.58 -9.89 6.30
N HIS A 19 30.40 -10.60 7.08
CA HIS A 19 31.63 -11.20 6.58
C HIS A 19 31.38 -12.29 5.51
N LYS A 20 30.28 -13.04 5.63
CA LYS A 20 29.97 -14.16 4.72
C LYS A 20 29.31 -13.73 3.39
N TYR A 21 28.54 -12.65 3.40
CA TYR A 21 27.65 -12.28 2.30
C TYR A 21 27.88 -10.89 1.70
N PHE A 22 28.72 -10.05 2.32
CA PHE A 22 29.00 -8.70 1.86
C PHE A 22 30.50 -8.47 1.63
N ILE A 23 30.83 -7.55 0.72
CA ILE A 23 32.15 -7.00 0.49
C ILE A 23 32.13 -5.56 0.95
N ARG A 24 33.02 -5.19 1.87
CA ARG A 24 33.19 -3.78 2.27
C ARG A 24 34.00 -3.04 1.20
N LYS A 25 33.45 -1.95 0.67
CA LYS A 25 34.13 -1.03 -0.25
C LYS A 25 34.01 0.39 0.29
N GLY A 26 35.12 0.91 0.83
CA GLY A 26 35.13 2.21 1.53
C GLY A 26 34.11 2.25 2.66
N ASN A 27 33.13 3.17 2.54
CA ASN A 27 32.05 3.40 3.50
C ASN A 27 30.75 2.65 3.14
N THR A 28 30.81 1.69 2.23
CA THR A 28 29.64 0.92 1.78
C THR A 28 29.88 -0.58 1.87
N TYR A 29 28.78 -1.33 2.02
CA TYR A 29 28.74 -2.78 1.93
C TYR A 29 28.00 -3.20 0.66
N GLU A 30 28.68 -3.96 -0.19
CA GLU A 30 28.08 -4.52 -1.40
C GLU A 30 27.77 -6.01 -1.21
N ILE A 31 26.57 -6.44 -1.60
CA ILE A 31 26.21 -7.87 -1.57
C ILE A 31 27.06 -8.65 -2.57
N LEU A 32 27.51 -9.85 -2.17
CA LEU A 32 28.22 -10.77 -3.05
C LEU A 32 27.38 -11.12 -4.30
N PRO A 33 27.97 -11.09 -5.52
CA PRO A 33 27.25 -11.38 -6.76
C PRO A 33 26.48 -12.72 -6.75
N ARG A 34 27.06 -13.76 -6.11
CA ARG A 34 26.42 -15.08 -5.96
C ARG A 34 25.08 -15.04 -5.23
N LEU A 35 24.94 -14.18 -4.21
CA LEU A 35 23.70 -14.04 -3.44
C LEU A 35 22.70 -13.18 -4.21
N ARG A 36 23.19 -12.12 -4.86
CA ARG A 36 22.36 -11.26 -5.71
C ARG A 36 21.76 -12.03 -6.89
N ALA A 37 22.47 -13.01 -7.45
CA ALA A 37 21.97 -13.86 -8.53
C ALA A 37 20.76 -14.72 -8.13
N SER A 38 20.53 -14.95 -6.82
CA SER A 38 19.36 -15.66 -6.31
C SER A 38 18.10 -14.78 -6.17
N VAL A 39 18.18 -13.49 -6.52
CA VAL A 39 17.08 -12.52 -6.37
C VAL A 39 16.78 -11.86 -7.71
N VAL A 40 15.53 -11.95 -8.15
CA VAL A 40 15.02 -11.26 -9.33
C VAL A 40 14.21 -10.04 -8.88
N PHE A 41 14.59 -8.86 -9.37
CA PHE A 41 13.81 -7.64 -9.16
C PHE A 41 12.91 -7.42 -10.37
N ALA A 42 11.60 -7.33 -10.14
CA ALA A 42 10.61 -7.01 -11.17
C ALA A 42 9.70 -5.89 -10.66
N HIS A 43 9.23 -5.04 -11.58
CA HIS A 43 8.18 -4.08 -11.28
C HIS A 43 6.83 -4.81 -11.36
N GLN A 44 6.05 -4.78 -10.28
CA GLN A 44 4.75 -5.45 -10.22
C GLN A 44 3.75 -4.60 -9.42
N ASN A 45 2.64 -4.24 -10.06
CA ASN A 45 1.48 -3.64 -9.45
C ASN A 45 0.53 -4.74 -8.96
N LEU A 46 0.42 -4.93 -7.64
CA LEU A 46 -0.39 -5.98 -7.01
C LEU A 46 -1.89 -5.95 -7.34
N ILE A 47 -2.39 -4.83 -7.88
CA ILE A 47 -3.82 -4.61 -8.17
C ILE A 47 -4.14 -4.85 -9.65
N LYS A 48 -3.20 -4.50 -10.55
CA LYS A 48 -3.41 -4.51 -12.01
C LYS A 48 -2.70 -5.69 -12.69
N ASP A 49 -1.50 -6.03 -12.23
CA ASP A 49 -0.67 -7.02 -12.90
C ASP A 49 -1.10 -8.44 -12.52
N PRO A 50 -0.91 -9.43 -13.43
CA PRO A 50 -1.26 -10.81 -13.15
C PRO A 50 -0.48 -11.35 -11.93
N PRO A 51 -1.14 -12.13 -11.05
CA PRO A 51 -0.47 -12.75 -9.91
C PRO A 51 0.59 -13.75 -10.36
N LEU A 52 1.71 -13.77 -9.64
CA LEU A 52 2.64 -14.89 -9.71
C LEU A 52 1.96 -16.12 -9.11
N SER A 53 2.23 -17.32 -9.62
CA SER A 53 1.61 -18.56 -9.12
C SER A 53 2.64 -19.46 -8.45
N LYS A 54 2.15 -20.39 -7.61
CA LYS A 54 2.95 -21.48 -7.01
C LYS A 54 4.10 -20.97 -6.11
N MET A 55 3.82 -19.99 -5.26
CA MET A 55 4.74 -19.48 -4.24
C MET A 55 4.67 -20.29 -2.95
N ASP A 56 5.84 -20.60 -2.39
CA ASP A 56 5.98 -21.30 -1.10
C ASP A 56 5.94 -20.32 0.08
N LEU A 57 6.40 -19.08 -0.11
CA LEU A 57 6.36 -18.00 0.87
C LEU A 57 6.05 -16.68 0.17
N ILE A 58 5.09 -15.92 0.69
CA ILE A 58 4.85 -14.53 0.33
C ILE A 58 5.09 -13.66 1.56
N SER A 59 6.04 -12.72 1.44
CA SER A 59 6.30 -11.70 2.46
C SER A 59 5.82 -10.35 1.93
N CYS A 60 4.73 -9.84 2.48
CA CYS A 60 4.16 -8.54 2.13
C CYS A 60 3.98 -7.76 3.43
N ARG A 61 5.01 -7.01 3.83
CA ARG A 61 5.06 -6.32 5.12
C ARG A 61 5.06 -4.81 4.90
N ASN A 62 4.29 -4.10 5.71
CA ASN A 62 4.24 -2.63 5.74
C ASN A 62 3.78 -2.01 4.41
N LEU A 63 2.98 -2.73 3.63
CA LEU A 63 2.43 -2.27 2.35
C LEU A 63 0.90 -2.13 2.40
N LEU A 64 0.20 -3.07 3.05
CA LEU A 64 -1.27 -3.07 3.06
C LEU A 64 -1.84 -1.86 3.82
N ILE A 65 -1.05 -1.29 4.74
CA ILE A 65 -1.42 -0.09 5.50
C ILE A 65 -1.68 1.15 4.62
N TYR A 66 -1.16 1.18 3.39
CA TYR A 66 -1.39 2.27 2.44
C TYR A 66 -2.66 2.09 1.59
N PHE A 67 -3.33 0.94 1.70
CA PHE A 67 -4.50 0.62 0.89
C PHE A 67 -5.80 0.73 1.68
N GLN A 68 -6.86 1.21 1.03
CA GLN A 68 -8.22 1.13 1.55
C GLN A 68 -8.67 -0.34 1.70
N PRO A 69 -9.64 -0.64 2.59
CA PRO A 69 -10.06 -2.02 2.89
C PRO A 69 -10.43 -2.86 1.66
N ASN A 70 -11.07 -2.26 0.65
CA ASN A 70 -11.45 -2.95 -0.59
C ASN A 70 -10.22 -3.42 -1.40
N LEU A 71 -9.18 -2.58 -1.46
CA LEU A 71 -7.93 -2.89 -2.14
C LEU A 71 -7.12 -3.93 -1.36
N GLN A 72 -7.08 -3.83 -0.02
CA GLN A 72 -6.46 -4.85 0.83
C GLN A 72 -7.08 -6.23 0.58
N GLN A 73 -8.42 -6.32 0.53
CA GLN A 73 -9.12 -7.57 0.22
C GLN A 73 -8.75 -8.13 -1.16
N LYS A 74 -8.65 -7.27 -2.18
CA LYS A 74 -8.24 -7.69 -3.53
C LYS A 74 -6.81 -8.22 -3.56
N VAL A 75 -5.87 -7.56 -2.88
CA VAL A 75 -4.47 -8.01 -2.78
C VAL A 75 -4.38 -9.35 -2.03
N LEU A 76 -5.16 -9.54 -0.97
CA LEU A 76 -5.22 -10.83 -0.25
C LEU A 76 -5.77 -11.96 -1.14
N GLN A 77 -6.76 -11.68 -1.99
CA GLN A 77 -7.24 -12.64 -3.01
C GLN A 77 -6.17 -12.97 -4.06
N THR A 78 -5.37 -11.98 -4.47
CA THR A 78 -4.20 -12.19 -5.32
C THR A 78 -3.21 -13.15 -4.65
N PHE A 79 -2.90 -12.95 -3.36
CA PHE A 79 -2.02 -13.85 -2.61
C PHE A 79 -2.57 -15.26 -2.45
N LYS A 80 -3.90 -15.41 -2.27
CA LYS A 80 -4.57 -16.72 -2.28
C LYS A 80 -4.25 -17.52 -3.55
N PHE A 81 -4.31 -16.85 -4.70
CA PHE A 81 -4.00 -17.49 -5.98
C PHE A 81 -2.50 -17.80 -6.11
N SER A 82 -1.67 -16.93 -5.55
CA SER A 82 -0.22 -17.06 -5.62
C SER A 82 0.33 -18.19 -4.74
N LEU A 83 -0.25 -18.44 -3.58
CA LEU A 83 0.24 -19.43 -2.61
C LEU A 83 -0.12 -20.87 -2.98
N LYS A 84 0.85 -21.77 -2.86
CA LYS A 84 0.57 -23.21 -2.86
C LYS A 84 -0.14 -23.61 -1.56
N PRO A 85 -0.98 -24.66 -1.55
CA PRO A 85 -1.41 -25.30 -0.32
C PRO A 85 -0.19 -25.68 0.54
N GLY A 86 -0.20 -25.30 1.81
CA GLY A 86 0.95 -25.43 2.72
C GLY A 86 1.97 -24.29 2.62
N GLY A 87 1.76 -23.30 1.76
CA GLY A 87 2.58 -22.09 1.66
C GLY A 87 2.31 -21.11 2.80
N CYS A 88 3.29 -20.25 3.09
CA CYS A 88 3.22 -19.29 4.18
C CYS A 88 2.98 -17.85 3.69
N LEU A 89 2.14 -17.10 4.39
CA LEU A 89 1.96 -15.66 4.24
C LEU A 89 2.54 -14.95 5.47
N PHE A 90 3.41 -13.97 5.23
CA PHE A 90 4.02 -13.16 6.28
C PHE A 90 3.67 -11.68 6.09
N LEU A 91 2.93 -11.13 7.04
CA LEU A 91 2.49 -9.73 7.05
C LEU A 91 3.22 -8.89 8.11
N GLY A 92 3.06 -7.57 8.03
CA GLY A 92 3.48 -6.61 9.05
C GLY A 92 2.63 -6.69 10.32
N THR A 93 3.16 -6.20 11.43
CA THR A 93 2.49 -6.26 12.75
C THR A 93 1.17 -5.49 12.81
N SER A 94 1.06 -4.41 12.03
CA SER A 94 -0.13 -3.57 11.92
C SER A 94 -1.11 -4.02 10.83
N GLU A 95 -0.83 -5.14 10.17
CA GLU A 95 -1.61 -5.64 9.04
C GLU A 95 -2.47 -6.84 9.47
N SER A 96 -3.65 -6.96 8.86
CA SER A 96 -4.63 -7.99 9.17
C SER A 96 -5.08 -8.71 7.90
N VAL A 97 -5.38 -10.00 8.04
CA VAL A 97 -5.91 -10.84 6.97
C VAL A 97 -7.41 -10.61 6.72
N GLY A 98 -8.11 -9.87 7.60
CA GLY A 98 -9.53 -9.53 7.42
C GLY A 98 -10.40 -10.77 7.16
N LYS A 99 -11.28 -10.71 6.15
CA LYS A 99 -12.15 -11.84 5.71
C LYS A 99 -11.40 -13.04 5.11
N PHE A 100 -10.08 -12.95 4.95
CA PHE A 100 -9.23 -14.04 4.47
C PHE A 100 -8.74 -14.95 5.62
N SER A 101 -9.20 -14.72 6.85
CA SER A 101 -8.91 -15.53 8.04
C SER A 101 -9.35 -16.98 7.92
N ASP A 102 -10.47 -17.25 7.23
CA ASP A 102 -11.14 -18.55 7.31
C ASP A 102 -10.39 -19.66 6.56
N GLU A 103 -9.44 -19.30 5.69
CA GLU A 103 -8.61 -20.21 4.90
C GLU A 103 -7.12 -20.16 5.30
N LEU A 104 -6.79 -19.36 6.31
CA LEU A 104 -5.45 -19.12 6.82
C LEU A 104 -5.34 -19.55 8.28
N GLN A 105 -4.49 -20.54 8.55
CA GLN A 105 -4.16 -20.91 9.92
C GLN A 105 -3.06 -20.00 10.45
N SER A 106 -3.28 -19.30 11.57
CA SER A 106 -2.21 -18.53 12.22
C SER A 106 -1.15 -19.48 12.78
N LEU A 107 0.08 -19.38 12.27
CA LEU A 107 1.26 -20.07 12.82
C LEU A 107 1.87 -19.26 13.96
N ASP A 108 1.98 -17.95 13.77
CA ASP A 108 2.50 -17.02 14.77
C ASP A 108 1.73 -15.70 14.71
N SER A 109 0.92 -15.44 15.73
CA SER A 109 0.10 -14.24 15.79
C SER A 109 0.89 -12.97 16.15
N LYS A 110 2.05 -13.12 16.80
CA LYS A 110 2.95 -12.00 17.15
C LYS A 110 3.65 -11.48 15.91
N TRP A 111 4.13 -12.39 15.07
CA TRP A 111 4.80 -12.05 13.80
C TRP A 111 3.86 -12.07 12.60
N LYS A 112 2.56 -12.30 12.79
CA LYS A 112 1.54 -12.31 11.72
C LYS A 112 1.93 -13.25 10.57
N ILE A 113 2.31 -14.47 10.93
CA ILE A 113 2.65 -15.56 10.01
C ILE A 113 1.47 -16.52 9.93
N TYR A 114 1.04 -16.82 8.70
CA TYR A 114 -0.12 -17.65 8.42
C TYR A 114 0.23 -18.78 7.44
N LEU A 115 -0.33 -19.96 7.66
CA LEU A 115 -0.26 -21.10 6.77
C LEU A 115 -1.52 -21.17 5.92
N TYR A 116 -1.36 -21.24 4.61
CA TYR A 116 -2.48 -21.43 3.70
C TYR A 116 -2.87 -22.91 3.63
N GLN A 117 -4.06 -23.25 4.14
CA GLN A 117 -4.52 -24.65 4.23
C GLN A 117 -5.08 -25.21 2.92
N GLY A 118 -5.25 -24.35 1.90
CA GLY A 118 -5.75 -24.71 0.59
C GLY A 118 -7.28 -24.64 0.50
N GLY A 119 -7.77 -24.05 -0.58
CA GLY A 119 -9.20 -23.94 -0.91
C GLY A 119 -9.41 -23.84 -2.42
N VAL A 120 -10.66 -23.95 -2.90
CA VAL A 120 -10.98 -23.87 -4.34
C VAL A 120 -10.59 -22.50 -4.89
N THR A 121 -9.53 -22.46 -5.69
CA THR A 121 -8.97 -21.24 -6.26
C THR A 121 -9.75 -20.80 -7.50
N ARG A 122 -10.61 -19.78 -7.38
CA ARG A 122 -11.11 -19.04 -8.56
C ARG A 122 -10.18 -17.85 -8.81
N LEU A 123 -9.70 -17.71 -10.04
CA LEU A 123 -8.91 -16.56 -10.48
C LEU A 123 -9.68 -15.24 -10.21
N PRO A 124 -9.08 -14.24 -9.56
CA PRO A 124 -9.57 -12.87 -9.65
C PRO A 124 -9.40 -12.42 -11.11
N LYS A 125 -10.48 -11.92 -11.73
CA LYS A 125 -10.37 -11.33 -13.07
C LYS A 125 -9.47 -10.08 -13.00
N PRO A 126 -8.47 -9.94 -13.88
CA PRO A 126 -7.71 -8.69 -13.98
C PRO A 126 -8.66 -7.55 -14.38
N ILE A 127 -8.57 -6.42 -13.69
CA ILE A 127 -9.25 -5.17 -14.05
C ILE A 127 -8.18 -4.26 -14.64
N GLY A 128 -8.28 -4.03 -15.95
CA GLY A 128 -7.32 -3.19 -16.66
C GLY A 128 -7.49 -3.16 -18.18
N LEU A 129 -8.73 -3.12 -18.67
CA LEU A 129 -9.15 -2.54 -19.97
C LEU A 129 -10.67 -2.33 -19.88
N GLU A 130 -11.11 -1.47 -18.96
CA GLU A 130 -12.46 -0.89 -19.00
C GLU A 130 -12.25 0.61 -19.16
N GLN A 131 -12.15 1.03 -20.43
CA GLN A 131 -12.62 2.35 -20.84
C GLN A 131 -14.14 2.37 -20.63
N ASP A 132 -14.69 3.53 -20.31
CA ASP A 132 -16.12 3.82 -20.20
C ASP A 132 -16.93 3.29 -21.39
N ALA A 133 -17.33 2.04 -21.30
CA ALA A 133 -18.41 1.46 -22.04
C ALA A 133 -19.35 0.90 -20.99
N GLN A 134 -20.53 1.53 -20.89
CA GLN A 134 -21.73 0.95 -20.31
C GLN A 134 -21.72 -0.56 -20.54
N PRO A 135 -22.10 -1.39 -19.56
CA PRO A 135 -22.07 -2.83 -19.75
C PRO A 135 -22.88 -3.12 -21.02
N PRO A 136 -22.31 -3.78 -22.05
CA PRO A 136 -23.18 -4.42 -22.99
C PRO A 136 -24.01 -5.34 -22.11
N ILE A 137 -25.32 -5.11 -22.15
CA ILE A 137 -26.31 -6.09 -21.75
C ILE A 137 -25.71 -7.41 -22.18
N ARG A 138 -25.31 -8.21 -21.18
CA ARG A 138 -24.93 -9.58 -21.44
C ARG A 138 -26.24 -10.15 -21.90
N ILE A 139 -26.44 -10.14 -23.21
CA ILE A 139 -27.29 -11.06 -23.92
C ILE A 139 -26.87 -12.35 -23.28
N GLN A 140 -27.75 -12.84 -22.42
CA GLN A 140 -27.73 -14.19 -21.95
C GLN A 140 -27.74 -14.92 -23.28
N GLY A 141 -26.54 -15.29 -23.73
CA GLY A 141 -26.35 -16.07 -24.92
C GLY A 141 -27.26 -17.22 -24.63
N TYR A 142 -28.35 -17.28 -25.39
CA TYR A 142 -29.15 -18.47 -25.55
C TYR A 142 -28.14 -19.59 -25.48
N ARG A 143 -28.18 -20.38 -24.41
CA ARG A 143 -27.42 -21.61 -24.41
C ARG A 143 -27.87 -22.24 -25.72
N GLN A 144 -26.96 -22.35 -26.68
CA GLN A 144 -27.02 -23.42 -27.65
C GLN A 144 -26.83 -24.71 -26.84
N SER A 145 -27.82 -25.03 -26.03
CA SER A 145 -28.13 -26.35 -25.51
C SER A 145 -29.36 -26.81 -26.27
N SER A 146 -29.18 -26.87 -27.57
CA SER A 146 -29.78 -27.88 -28.41
C SER A 146 -28.70 -28.10 -29.45
N SER A 147 -28.10 -29.28 -29.43
CA SER A 147 -27.54 -29.86 -30.65
C SER A 147 -28.48 -29.53 -31.83
N PRO A 148 -27.97 -29.26 -33.04
CA PRO A 148 -28.79 -29.11 -34.25
C PRO A 148 -29.72 -30.30 -34.59
N ASP A 149 -29.84 -31.29 -33.70
CA ASP A 149 -30.45 -32.60 -33.89
C ASP A 149 -31.71 -32.87 -33.03
N GLU A 150 -32.13 -32.02 -32.09
CA GLU A 150 -33.29 -32.36 -31.23
C GLU A 150 -34.67 -32.07 -31.86
N TRP A 151 -34.74 -31.22 -32.90
CA TRP A 151 -35.93 -31.07 -33.75
C TRP A 151 -35.91 -31.94 -35.00
N ARG A 152 -34.85 -32.75 -35.19
CA ARG A 152 -34.98 -33.94 -36.04
C ARG A 152 -35.79 -34.95 -35.24
N SER A 153 -37.11 -34.69 -35.15
CA SER A 153 -38.05 -35.79 -35.06
C SER A 153 -37.59 -36.80 -36.10
N SER A 154 -37.26 -38.01 -35.65
CA SER A 154 -36.87 -39.14 -36.50
C SER A 154 -38.01 -39.57 -37.44
N ASP A 155 -39.12 -38.82 -37.47
CA ASP A 155 -40.31 -39.10 -38.23
C ASP A 155 -40.27 -38.37 -39.60
N PRO A 156 -39.91 -39.05 -40.70
CA PRO A 156 -39.92 -38.48 -42.04
C PRO A 156 -41.32 -37.98 -42.46
N VAL A 157 -42.39 -38.43 -41.80
CA VAL A 157 -43.77 -37.97 -42.04
C VAL A 157 -43.94 -36.52 -41.60
N LEU A 158 -43.47 -36.14 -40.41
CA LEU A 158 -43.56 -34.77 -39.91
C LEU A 158 -42.77 -33.80 -40.80
N ARG A 159 -41.60 -34.22 -41.29
CA ARG A 159 -40.81 -33.43 -42.24
C ARG A 159 -41.56 -33.23 -43.57
N SER A 160 -42.18 -34.26 -44.11
CA SER A 160 -42.97 -34.17 -45.34
C SER A 160 -44.18 -33.24 -45.17
N LEU A 161 -44.88 -33.30 -44.04
CA LEU A 161 -46.00 -32.42 -43.71
C LEU A 161 -45.58 -30.94 -43.57
N VAL A 162 -44.46 -30.67 -42.89
CA VAL A 162 -43.93 -29.30 -42.74
C VAL A 162 -43.48 -28.74 -44.10
N GLU A 163 -42.84 -29.56 -44.95
CA GLU A 163 -42.36 -29.11 -46.26
C GLU A 163 -43.49 -28.93 -47.31
N HIS A 164 -44.57 -29.72 -47.27
CA HIS A 164 -45.60 -29.73 -48.33
C HIS A 164 -46.98 -29.20 -47.94
N VAL A 165 -47.33 -29.14 -46.64
CA VAL A 165 -48.70 -28.81 -46.19
C VAL A 165 -48.76 -27.50 -45.39
N MET A 166 -47.66 -27.05 -44.80
CA MET A 166 -47.67 -25.90 -43.90
C MET A 166 -47.65 -24.56 -44.67
N PRO A 167 -48.57 -23.61 -44.36
CA PRO A 167 -48.51 -22.26 -44.92
C PRO A 167 -47.24 -21.53 -44.42
N PRO A 168 -46.77 -20.49 -45.14
CA PRO A 168 -45.58 -19.76 -44.74
C PRO A 168 -45.79 -19.11 -43.36
N CYS A 169 -44.96 -19.50 -42.39
CA CYS A 169 -45.08 -19.04 -41.02
C CYS A 169 -43.71 -18.76 -40.37
N ILE A 170 -43.70 -17.80 -39.45
CA ILE A 170 -42.50 -17.33 -38.75
C ILE A 170 -42.80 -17.33 -37.26
N VAL A 171 -41.89 -17.91 -36.48
CA VAL A 171 -41.94 -17.89 -35.02
C VAL A 171 -40.95 -16.86 -34.52
N VAL A 172 -41.40 -15.91 -33.69
CA VAL A 172 -40.56 -14.88 -33.07
C VAL A 172 -40.66 -14.93 -31.56
N ASN A 173 -39.59 -14.52 -30.88
CA ASN A 173 -39.58 -14.38 -29.42
C ASN A 173 -40.08 -12.99 -28.98
N GLU A 174 -40.11 -12.73 -27.67
CA GLU A 174 -40.49 -11.44 -27.05
C GLU A 174 -39.67 -10.24 -27.56
N SER A 175 -38.45 -10.46 -28.03
CA SER A 175 -37.59 -9.43 -28.62
C SER A 175 -37.76 -9.29 -30.15
N HIS A 176 -38.82 -9.89 -30.70
CA HIS A 176 -39.14 -9.94 -32.13
C HIS A 176 -38.02 -10.56 -33.00
N VAL A 177 -37.18 -11.41 -32.41
CA VAL A 177 -36.14 -12.14 -33.12
C VAL A 177 -36.73 -13.43 -33.67
N ILE A 178 -36.47 -13.71 -34.95
CA ILE A 178 -36.90 -14.93 -35.63
C ILE A 178 -36.19 -16.13 -35.01
N VAL A 179 -36.97 -17.04 -34.45
CA VAL A 179 -36.51 -18.31 -33.87
C VAL A 179 -36.64 -19.43 -34.90
N HIS A 180 -37.78 -19.50 -35.59
CA HIS A 180 -38.05 -20.47 -36.64
C HIS A 180 -38.77 -19.84 -37.83
N ALA A 181 -38.56 -20.40 -39.01
CA ALA A 181 -39.25 -20.05 -40.24
C ALA A 181 -39.60 -21.32 -41.00
N PHE A 182 -40.85 -21.46 -41.43
CA PHE A 182 -41.36 -22.61 -42.15
C PHE A 182 -42.06 -22.17 -43.44
N GLY A 183 -41.94 -22.99 -44.50
CA GLY A 183 -42.49 -22.67 -45.82
C GLY A 183 -41.73 -21.57 -46.58
N ASN A 184 -42.32 -21.07 -47.67
CA ASN A 184 -41.72 -20.01 -48.49
C ASN A 184 -41.99 -18.62 -47.89
N VAL A 185 -41.27 -18.29 -46.81
CA VAL A 185 -41.36 -16.97 -46.17
C VAL A 185 -40.50 -15.90 -46.86
N GLY A 186 -39.66 -16.29 -47.82
CA GLY A 186 -38.75 -15.39 -48.52
C GLY A 186 -39.46 -14.27 -49.27
N GLN A 187 -40.69 -14.49 -49.72
CA GLN A 187 -41.51 -13.48 -50.39
C GLN A 187 -41.97 -12.33 -49.49
N TYR A 188 -41.94 -12.51 -48.16
CA TYR A 188 -42.33 -11.48 -47.17
C TYR A 188 -41.12 -10.81 -46.50
N LEU A 189 -39.92 -11.37 -46.70
CA LEU A 189 -38.68 -10.94 -46.07
C LEU A 189 -37.74 -10.28 -47.08
N THR A 190 -36.99 -9.32 -46.60
CA THR A 190 -35.92 -8.59 -47.27
C THR A 190 -34.63 -8.83 -46.49
N VAL A 191 -33.50 -8.86 -47.21
CA VAL A 191 -32.19 -8.97 -46.56
C VAL A 191 -31.81 -7.58 -46.07
N PRO A 192 -31.64 -7.37 -44.74
CA PRO A 192 -31.28 -6.06 -44.21
C PRO A 192 -29.87 -5.67 -44.66
N SER A 193 -29.71 -4.45 -45.17
CA SER A 193 -28.44 -3.89 -45.63
C SER A 193 -27.70 -3.19 -44.47
N GLY A 194 -26.48 -3.64 -44.13
CA GLY A 194 -25.64 -3.01 -43.09
C GLY A 194 -24.54 -3.90 -42.51
N TYR A 195 -23.63 -3.32 -41.71
CA TYR A 195 -22.47 -4.00 -41.09
C TYR A 195 -22.81 -4.92 -39.90
N ARG A 196 -24.06 -4.92 -39.42
CA ARG A 196 -24.56 -5.79 -38.34
C ARG A 196 -25.95 -6.33 -38.72
N VAL A 197 -26.01 -7.60 -39.12
CA VAL A 197 -27.27 -8.29 -39.44
C VAL A 197 -27.87 -8.82 -38.15
N ASN A 198 -29.09 -8.38 -37.80
CA ASN A 198 -29.88 -8.96 -36.72
C ASN A 198 -31.15 -9.61 -37.29
N LEU A 199 -31.50 -10.80 -36.78
CA LEU A 199 -32.67 -11.57 -37.22
C LEU A 199 -33.99 -11.00 -36.67
N ASN A 200 -34.15 -9.68 -36.62
CA ASN A 200 -35.35 -9.04 -36.11
C ASN A 200 -36.40 -8.92 -37.22
N ILE A 201 -37.60 -9.48 -37.00
CA ILE A 201 -38.63 -9.56 -38.03
C ILE A 201 -39.08 -8.17 -38.54
N LEU A 202 -39.13 -7.15 -37.67
CA LEU A 202 -39.55 -5.79 -38.06
C LEU A 202 -38.54 -5.09 -38.96
N LYS A 203 -37.27 -5.53 -38.92
CA LYS A 203 -36.20 -5.01 -39.79
C LYS A 203 -36.06 -5.83 -41.08
N MET A 204 -36.51 -7.08 -41.06
CA MET A 204 -36.42 -8.00 -42.20
C MET A 204 -37.69 -8.01 -43.05
N VAL A 205 -38.87 -7.69 -42.51
CA VAL A 205 -40.10 -7.68 -43.30
C VAL A 205 -40.14 -6.52 -44.30
N GLN A 206 -40.83 -6.70 -45.43
CA GLN A 206 -41.06 -5.64 -46.42
C GLN A 206 -41.73 -4.38 -45.80
N GLU A 207 -41.44 -3.21 -46.38
CA GLU A 207 -41.90 -1.89 -45.87
C GLU A 207 -43.41 -1.83 -45.61
N GLU A 208 -44.22 -2.37 -46.52
CA GLU A 208 -45.68 -2.37 -46.45
C GLU A 208 -46.23 -3.24 -45.30
N LEU A 209 -45.45 -4.24 -44.87
CA LEU A 209 -45.81 -5.16 -43.81
C LEU A 209 -45.28 -4.72 -42.44
N LYS A 210 -44.36 -3.75 -42.36
CA LYS A 210 -43.76 -3.29 -41.10
C LYS A 210 -44.81 -2.75 -40.12
N LEU A 211 -45.74 -1.93 -40.62
CA LEU A 211 -46.74 -1.27 -39.78
C LEU A 211 -47.82 -2.24 -39.27
N PRO A 212 -48.44 -3.11 -40.10
CA PRO A 212 -49.33 -4.16 -39.59
C PRO A 212 -48.63 -5.10 -38.61
N LEU A 213 -47.37 -5.47 -38.86
CA LEU A 213 -46.64 -6.40 -38.01
C LEU A 213 -46.22 -5.78 -36.67
N SER A 214 -45.76 -4.53 -36.65
CA SER A 214 -45.36 -3.84 -35.41
C SER A 214 -46.55 -3.59 -34.47
N THR A 215 -47.67 -3.14 -35.04
CA THR A 215 -48.90 -2.90 -34.29
C THR A 215 -49.55 -4.21 -33.84
N GLY A 216 -49.56 -5.23 -34.70
CA GLY A 216 -50.09 -6.54 -34.37
C GLY A 216 -49.30 -7.24 -33.27
N LEU A 217 -47.97 -7.24 -33.33
CA LEU A 217 -47.13 -7.82 -32.27
C LEU A 217 -47.26 -7.08 -30.95
N ALA A 218 -47.30 -5.74 -30.96
CA ALA A 218 -47.51 -4.96 -29.74
C ALA A 218 -48.86 -5.26 -29.07
N ARG A 219 -49.93 -5.37 -29.88
CA ARG A 219 -51.28 -5.67 -29.38
C ARG A 219 -51.42 -7.09 -28.87
N VAL A 220 -50.91 -8.09 -29.59
CA VAL A 220 -50.91 -9.49 -29.15
C VAL A 220 -50.05 -9.70 -27.90
N SER A 221 -48.95 -8.96 -27.75
CA SER A 221 -48.11 -8.99 -26.54
C SER A 221 -48.85 -8.45 -25.31
N GLN A 222 -49.66 -7.39 -25.47
CA GLN A 222 -50.46 -6.80 -24.39
C GLN A 222 -51.73 -7.61 -24.08
N ASP A 223 -52.51 -7.95 -25.11
CA ASP A 223 -53.85 -8.55 -24.96
C ASP A 223 -53.79 -10.08 -24.80
N GLN A 224 -52.68 -10.72 -25.17
CA GLN A 224 -52.46 -12.17 -25.12
C GLN A 224 -53.52 -12.99 -25.90
N GLN A 225 -54.19 -12.34 -26.86
CA GLN A 225 -55.21 -12.94 -27.72
C GLN A 225 -54.70 -13.05 -29.16
N GLU A 226 -55.25 -14.02 -29.89
CA GLU A 226 -54.98 -14.17 -31.32
C GLU A 226 -55.54 -12.99 -32.11
N LEU A 227 -54.75 -12.47 -33.04
CA LEU A 227 -55.10 -11.34 -33.90
C LEU A 227 -55.10 -11.77 -35.38
N VAL A 228 -56.13 -11.35 -36.11
CA VAL A 228 -56.29 -11.59 -37.54
C VAL A 228 -56.42 -10.24 -38.24
N TYR A 229 -55.48 -9.90 -39.11
CA TYR A 229 -55.63 -8.81 -40.05
C TYR A 229 -55.92 -9.34 -41.45
N GLN A 230 -56.91 -8.75 -42.13
CA GLN A 230 -57.27 -9.06 -43.51
C GLN A 230 -56.97 -7.88 -44.44
N ASN A 231 -56.92 -8.14 -45.75
CA ASN A 231 -56.73 -7.14 -46.80
C ASN A 231 -55.40 -6.36 -46.75
N ILE A 232 -54.33 -6.94 -46.22
CA ILE A 232 -53.02 -6.29 -46.24
C ILE A 232 -52.45 -6.37 -47.65
N VAL A 233 -52.26 -5.22 -48.29
CA VAL A 233 -51.69 -5.12 -49.63
C VAL A 233 -50.17 -5.01 -49.53
N PHE A 234 -49.45 -5.93 -50.17
CA PHE A 234 -47.99 -5.88 -50.29
C PHE A 234 -47.55 -6.09 -51.74
N ARG A 235 -46.33 -5.65 -52.08
CA ARG A 235 -45.79 -5.74 -53.44
C ARG A 235 -44.79 -6.89 -53.55
N GLU A 236 -45.12 -7.88 -54.37
CA GLU A 236 -44.21 -8.96 -54.75
C GLU A 236 -43.67 -8.67 -56.17
N GLY A 237 -42.54 -7.97 -56.25
CA GLY A 237 -42.03 -7.44 -57.51
C GLY A 237 -42.95 -6.34 -58.06
N ASP A 238 -43.45 -6.51 -59.29
CA ASP A 238 -44.39 -5.58 -59.95
C ASP A 238 -45.88 -5.86 -59.64
N ASN A 239 -46.19 -6.94 -58.92
CA ASN A 239 -47.59 -7.33 -58.66
C ASN A 239 -47.98 -7.03 -57.20
N ALA A 240 -49.11 -6.33 -57.03
CA ALA A 240 -49.75 -6.16 -55.73
C ALA A 240 -50.54 -7.42 -55.36
N ARG A 241 -50.33 -7.94 -54.15
CA ARG A 241 -51.08 -9.08 -53.60
C ARG A 241 -51.70 -8.72 -52.25
N GLN A 242 -52.83 -9.36 -51.96
CA GLN A 242 -53.49 -9.27 -50.66
C GLN A 242 -53.18 -10.50 -49.83
N ILE A 243 -52.95 -10.28 -48.54
CA ILE A 243 -52.73 -11.35 -47.57
C ILE A 243 -53.56 -11.15 -46.33
N LYS A 244 -53.84 -12.28 -45.69
CA LYS A 244 -54.32 -12.37 -44.33
C LYS A 244 -53.12 -12.69 -43.42
N LEU A 245 -52.96 -11.88 -42.37
CA LEU A 245 -51.90 -12.02 -41.38
C LEU A 245 -52.52 -12.49 -40.06
N LEU A 246 -52.07 -13.64 -39.58
CA LEU A 246 -52.47 -14.20 -38.29
C LEU A 246 -51.30 -14.10 -37.32
N ILE A 247 -51.54 -13.59 -36.11
CA ILE A 247 -50.54 -13.54 -35.04
C ILE A 247 -51.12 -14.20 -33.80
N ARG A 248 -50.49 -15.30 -33.35
CA ARG A 248 -50.93 -16.08 -32.19
C ARG A 248 -49.83 -16.18 -31.14
N PRO A 249 -50.08 -15.82 -29.87
CA PRO A 249 -49.13 -16.07 -28.79
C PRO A 249 -49.23 -17.54 -28.34
N PHE A 250 -48.09 -18.16 -28.03
CA PHE A 250 -48.05 -19.48 -27.40
C PHE A 250 -46.84 -19.59 -26.46
N TRP A 251 -46.96 -20.47 -25.48
CA TRP A 251 -45.92 -20.70 -24.48
C TRP A 251 -45.15 -21.98 -24.79
N GLU A 252 -43.82 -21.88 -24.92
CA GLU A 252 -42.98 -23.06 -25.12
C GLU A 252 -42.60 -23.70 -23.79
N GLN A 253 -43.06 -24.93 -23.55
CA GLN A 253 -42.89 -25.62 -22.26
C GLN A 253 -41.44 -25.98 -21.93
N ASN A 254 -40.57 -26.13 -22.93
CA ASN A 254 -39.18 -26.57 -22.72
C ASN A 254 -38.26 -25.46 -22.20
N TYR A 255 -38.52 -24.20 -22.59
CA TYR A 255 -37.65 -23.05 -22.27
C TYR A 255 -38.35 -21.97 -21.44
N GLY A 256 -39.66 -22.10 -21.20
CA GLY A 256 -40.42 -21.16 -20.38
C GLY A 256 -40.49 -19.76 -20.98
N GLN A 257 -40.52 -19.66 -22.31
CA GLN A 257 -40.56 -18.38 -23.05
C GLN A 257 -41.87 -18.23 -23.81
N GLN A 258 -42.34 -16.99 -23.89
CA GLN A 258 -43.47 -16.64 -24.73
C GLN A 258 -42.98 -16.45 -26.17
N LEU A 259 -43.63 -17.14 -27.10
CA LEU A 259 -43.37 -17.07 -28.54
C LEU A 259 -44.61 -16.59 -29.28
N PHE A 260 -44.39 -15.95 -30.43
CA PHE A 260 -45.46 -15.49 -31.31
C PHE A 260 -45.33 -16.21 -32.65
N LEU A 261 -46.40 -16.91 -33.04
CA LEU A 261 -46.54 -17.53 -34.35
C LEU A 261 -47.21 -16.53 -35.30
N ILE A 262 -46.51 -16.20 -36.38
CA ILE A 262 -46.99 -15.33 -37.45
C ILE A 262 -47.27 -16.22 -38.67
N ILE A 263 -48.50 -16.22 -39.19
CA ILE A 263 -48.88 -16.98 -40.38
C ILE A 263 -49.28 -16.02 -41.49
N PHE A 264 -48.76 -16.25 -42.69
CA PHE A 264 -49.10 -15.52 -43.89
C PHE A 264 -49.97 -16.39 -44.79
N GLU A 265 -51.24 -16.03 -44.96
CA GLU A 265 -52.17 -16.70 -45.86
C GLU A 265 -52.43 -15.81 -47.08
N THR A 266 -52.06 -16.30 -48.27
CA THR A 266 -52.49 -15.71 -49.54
C THR A 266 -53.90 -16.22 -49.85
N GLU A 267 -54.90 -15.37 -49.67
CA GLU A 267 -56.27 -15.70 -50.09
C GLU A 267 -56.40 -15.55 -51.62
N GLN A 268 -56.89 -16.61 -52.28
CA GLN A 268 -57.86 -16.42 -53.35
C GLN A 268 -59.22 -16.31 -52.66
N LEU A 269 -59.98 -15.25 -52.98
CA LEU A 269 -61.28 -14.94 -52.36
C LEU A 269 -62.16 -16.19 -52.24
N SER A 270 -62.30 -16.66 -51.01
CA SER A 270 -63.26 -17.66 -50.58
C SER A 270 -63.82 -17.16 -49.26
N GLU A 271 -64.98 -16.52 -49.33
CA GLU A 271 -65.78 -16.18 -48.17
C GLU A 271 -66.15 -17.47 -47.44
N GLU A 272 -65.67 -17.61 -46.21
CA GLU A 272 -66.40 -18.12 -45.05
C GLU A 272 -65.40 -18.72 -44.04
N THR A 273 -64.95 -17.89 -43.10
CA THR A 273 -65.09 -18.08 -41.63
C THR A 273 -64.06 -17.24 -40.88
N ALA A 274 -64.51 -16.24 -40.11
CA ALA A 274 -63.76 -15.74 -38.95
C ALA A 274 -64.69 -14.97 -38.00
N LYS A 275 -64.67 -15.33 -36.72
CA LYS A 275 -65.16 -14.49 -35.62
C LYS A 275 -63.98 -13.57 -35.22
N HIS A 276 -64.18 -12.26 -35.33
CA HIS A 276 -63.21 -11.15 -35.19
C HIS A 276 -62.33 -10.89 -36.41
N ILE A 277 -62.85 -10.08 -37.33
CA ILE A 277 -62.14 -9.41 -38.41
C ILE A 277 -62.09 -7.92 -38.07
N GLU A 278 -60.91 -7.32 -37.92
CA GLU A 278 -60.73 -5.87 -37.87
C GLU A 278 -60.11 -5.40 -39.20
N GLU A 279 -60.73 -4.43 -39.88
CA GLU A 279 -60.14 -3.75 -41.03
C GLU A 279 -59.02 -2.79 -40.56
N PHE A 280 -57.84 -2.90 -41.14
CA PHE A 280 -56.67 -2.10 -40.75
C PHE A 280 -56.73 -0.68 -41.36
N ASP A 281 -57.18 0.32 -40.59
CA ASP A 281 -57.13 1.74 -41.01
C ASP A 281 -55.75 2.36 -40.74
N VAL A 282 -54.96 2.51 -41.82
CA VAL A 282 -53.61 3.07 -41.83
C VAL A 282 -53.57 4.51 -41.30
N SER A 283 -54.65 5.28 -41.46
CA SER A 283 -54.68 6.73 -41.28
C SER A 283 -54.67 7.16 -39.80
N GLN A 284 -55.43 6.46 -38.96
CA GLN A 284 -55.52 6.75 -37.53
C GLN A 284 -54.29 6.26 -36.77
N THR A 285 -53.78 5.10 -37.16
CA THR A 285 -52.65 4.43 -36.52
C THR A 285 -51.36 5.24 -36.66
N VAL A 286 -51.12 5.86 -37.83
CA VAL A 286 -49.96 6.73 -38.08
C VAL A 286 -49.98 8.00 -37.21
N LYS A 287 -51.15 8.62 -37.01
CA LYS A 287 -51.26 9.84 -36.17
C LYS A 287 -50.99 9.56 -34.70
N GLN A 288 -51.50 8.45 -34.17
CA GLN A 288 -51.25 8.06 -32.79
C GLN A 288 -49.77 7.76 -32.53
N HIS A 289 -49.10 7.13 -33.51
CA HIS A 289 -47.68 6.84 -33.40
C HIS A 289 -46.82 8.12 -33.44
N MET A 290 -47.14 9.08 -34.31
CA MET A 290 -46.46 10.37 -34.38
C MET A 290 -46.52 11.14 -33.06
N MET A 291 -47.70 11.19 -32.42
CA MET A 291 -47.86 11.84 -31.11
C MET A 291 -47.08 11.13 -29.99
N ALA A 292 -46.95 9.80 -30.04
CA ALA A 292 -46.16 9.05 -29.07
C ALA A 292 -44.66 9.34 -29.22
N LEU A 293 -44.16 9.36 -30.46
CA LEU A 293 -42.77 9.70 -30.80
C LEU A 293 -42.40 11.12 -30.37
N GLU A 294 -43.27 12.10 -30.57
CA GLU A 294 -43.01 13.48 -30.14
C GLU A 294 -42.87 13.61 -28.62
N ARG A 295 -43.70 12.89 -27.84
CA ARG A 295 -43.57 12.88 -26.38
C ARG A 295 -42.30 12.20 -25.93
N GLU A 296 -41.93 11.08 -26.55
CA GLU A 296 -40.71 10.36 -26.23
C GLU A 296 -39.46 11.20 -26.53
N LEU A 297 -39.48 11.94 -27.65
CA LEU A 297 -38.40 12.86 -28.01
C LEU A 297 -38.27 13.99 -26.99
N GLN A 298 -39.39 14.59 -26.57
CA GLN A 298 -39.39 15.64 -25.56
C GLN A 298 -38.85 15.14 -24.21
N TYR A 299 -39.31 13.97 -23.77
CA TYR A 299 -38.83 13.34 -22.54
C TYR A 299 -37.32 13.06 -22.60
N ASN A 300 -36.83 12.50 -23.72
CA ASN A 300 -35.41 12.24 -23.89
C ASN A 300 -34.58 13.53 -23.88
N LYS A 301 -35.10 14.62 -24.43
CA LYS A 301 -34.41 15.91 -24.43
C LYS A 301 -34.27 16.48 -23.01
N GLU A 302 -35.33 16.42 -22.21
CA GLU A 302 -35.32 16.84 -20.80
C GLU A 302 -34.38 15.96 -19.97
N SER A 303 -34.43 14.64 -20.17
CA SER A 303 -33.51 13.71 -19.52
C SER A 303 -32.06 13.98 -19.89
N LEU A 304 -31.76 14.27 -21.16
CA LEU A 304 -30.40 14.57 -21.60
C LEU A 304 -29.90 15.86 -20.94
N GLN A 305 -30.75 16.88 -20.86
CA GLN A 305 -30.39 18.14 -20.22
C GLN A 305 -30.09 17.98 -18.73
N ALA A 306 -30.90 17.20 -18.01
CA ALA A 306 -30.63 16.86 -16.61
C ALA A 306 -29.29 16.14 -16.45
N THR A 307 -28.97 15.19 -17.33
CA THR A 307 -27.67 14.48 -17.26
C THR A 307 -26.48 15.38 -17.59
N ILE A 308 -26.67 16.41 -18.42
CA ILE A 308 -25.61 17.40 -18.71
C ILE A 308 -25.35 18.24 -17.46
N GLU A 309 -26.39 18.72 -16.79
CA GLU A 309 -26.25 19.49 -15.54
C GLU A 309 -25.60 18.63 -14.43
N GLU A 310 -25.97 17.35 -14.30
CA GLU A 310 -25.31 16.41 -13.38
C GLU A 310 -23.83 16.17 -13.74
N LEU A 311 -23.49 16.09 -15.03
CA LEU A 311 -22.10 15.96 -15.46
C LEU A 311 -21.29 17.23 -15.23
N GLU A 312 -21.86 18.41 -15.46
CA GLU A 312 -21.23 19.69 -15.21
C GLU A 312 -20.93 19.86 -13.71
N THR A 313 -21.91 19.58 -12.85
CA THR A 313 -21.73 19.63 -11.40
C THR A 313 -20.68 18.61 -10.91
N ALA A 314 -20.70 17.38 -11.40
CA ALA A 314 -19.68 16.39 -11.08
C ALA A 314 -18.28 16.82 -11.55
N ASN A 315 -18.18 17.52 -12.68
CA ASN A 315 -16.92 18.02 -13.19
C ASN A 315 -16.39 19.21 -12.36
N GLU A 316 -17.26 20.11 -11.90
CA GLU A 316 -16.91 21.17 -10.97
C GLU A 316 -16.43 20.62 -9.62
N GLU A 317 -17.13 19.61 -9.08
CA GLU A 317 -16.70 18.91 -7.86
C GLU A 317 -15.33 18.23 -8.06
N LEU A 318 -15.12 17.54 -9.18
CA LEU A 318 -13.82 16.95 -9.51
C LEU A 318 -12.72 18.01 -9.60
N GLN A 319 -12.99 19.15 -10.23
CA GLN A 319 -12.02 20.23 -10.30
C GLN A 319 -11.69 20.78 -8.90
N ALA A 320 -12.70 21.02 -8.06
CA ALA A 320 -12.52 21.47 -6.69
C ALA A 320 -11.69 20.46 -5.86
N THR A 321 -11.98 19.15 -5.97
CA THR A 321 -11.18 18.13 -5.28
C THR A 321 -9.74 18.07 -5.76
N ASN A 322 -9.50 18.37 -7.04
CA ASN A 322 -8.15 18.42 -7.59
C ASN A 322 -7.38 19.65 -7.07
N GLU A 323 -8.03 20.80 -6.95
CA GLU A 323 -7.47 22.00 -6.34
C GLU A 323 -7.15 21.78 -4.85
N GLU A 324 -8.04 21.13 -4.09
CA GLU A 324 -7.77 20.75 -2.69
C GLU A 324 -6.61 19.76 -2.56
N LEU A 325 -6.51 18.77 -3.46
CA LEU A 325 -5.39 17.84 -3.48
C LEU A 325 -4.07 18.54 -3.81
N MET A 326 -4.08 19.50 -4.75
CA MET A 326 -2.89 20.31 -5.04
C MET A 326 -2.48 21.14 -3.83
N ALA A 327 -3.43 21.82 -3.17
CA ALA A 327 -3.16 22.59 -1.96
C ALA A 327 -2.59 21.72 -0.82
N SER A 328 -3.16 20.53 -0.62
CA SER A 328 -2.65 19.56 0.36
C SER A 328 -1.23 19.09 0.03
N ASN A 329 -0.92 18.92 -1.25
CA ASN A 329 0.41 18.52 -1.69
C ASN A 329 1.44 19.64 -1.49
N GLU A 330 1.06 20.91 -1.75
CA GLU A 330 1.90 22.08 -1.44
C GLU A 330 2.16 22.21 0.06
N GLU A 331 1.14 22.00 0.90
CA GLU A 331 1.29 22.02 2.36
C GLU A 331 2.25 20.90 2.82
N LEU A 332 2.10 19.67 2.30
CA LEU A 332 3.03 18.58 2.58
C LEU A 332 4.46 18.91 2.14
N GLN A 333 4.64 19.51 0.97
CA GLN A 333 5.95 19.95 0.51
C GLN A 333 6.55 20.98 1.48
N SER A 334 5.76 21.97 1.92
CA SER A 334 6.19 22.97 2.89
C SER A 334 6.61 22.32 4.22
N THR A 335 5.84 21.38 4.76
CA THR A 335 6.23 20.68 6.00
C THR A 335 7.51 19.88 5.84
N ASN A 336 7.77 19.33 4.65
CA ASN A 336 8.99 18.59 4.38
C ASN A 336 10.21 19.52 4.30
N GLU A 337 10.05 20.69 3.70
CA GLU A 337 11.08 21.75 3.68
C GLU A 337 11.39 22.25 5.10
N GLU A 338 10.38 22.46 5.94
CA GLU A 338 10.57 22.81 7.36
C GLU A 338 11.32 21.72 8.14
N LEU A 339 10.95 20.44 7.96
CA LEU A 339 11.64 19.32 8.60
C LEU A 339 13.10 19.22 8.14
N GLN A 340 13.37 19.49 6.87
CA GLN A 340 14.74 19.50 6.36
C GLN A 340 15.55 20.65 6.98
N SER A 341 14.96 21.83 7.12
CA SER A 341 15.58 22.98 7.79
C SER A 341 15.92 22.68 9.27
N VAL A 342 14.99 22.06 10.02
CA VAL A 342 15.23 21.67 11.41
C VAL A 342 16.37 20.64 11.53
N ASN A 343 16.44 19.69 10.60
CA ASN A 343 17.55 18.74 10.56
C ASN A 343 18.89 19.43 10.32
N GLU A 344 18.95 20.41 9.41
CA GLU A 344 20.17 21.19 9.15
C GLU A 344 20.61 21.99 10.38
N GLU A 345 19.66 22.58 11.11
CA GLU A 345 19.94 23.30 12.36
C GLU A 345 20.47 22.34 13.45
N LEU A 346 19.87 21.16 13.60
CA LEU A 346 20.31 20.14 14.55
C LEU A 346 21.74 19.67 14.24
N HIS A 347 22.06 19.41 12.97
CA HIS A 347 23.41 19.06 12.55
C HIS A 347 24.42 20.15 12.88
N THR A 348 24.05 21.42 12.70
CA THR A 348 24.88 22.57 13.03
C THR A 348 25.16 22.64 14.54
N VAL A 349 24.12 22.52 15.37
CA VAL A 349 24.24 22.52 16.83
C VAL A 349 25.10 21.34 17.32
N ASN A 350 24.91 20.15 16.73
CA ASN A 350 25.71 18.98 17.07
C ASN A 350 27.19 19.20 16.71
N ALA A 351 27.49 19.78 15.54
CA ALA A 351 28.85 20.13 15.16
C ALA A 351 29.50 21.12 16.13
N GLU A 352 28.74 22.12 16.62
CA GLU A 352 29.20 23.04 17.66
C GLU A 352 29.52 22.31 18.98
N TYR A 353 28.65 21.41 19.44
CA TYR A 353 28.92 20.59 20.63
C TYR A 353 30.17 19.72 20.46
N GLN A 354 30.36 19.09 19.30
CA GLN A 354 31.57 18.32 19.02
C GLN A 354 32.83 19.19 19.01
N MET A 355 32.75 20.46 18.63
CA MET A 355 33.86 21.39 18.77
C MET A 355 34.14 21.72 20.24
N LYS A 356 33.11 22.03 21.04
CA LYS A 356 33.29 22.29 22.48
C LYS A 356 33.85 21.09 23.23
N ILE A 357 33.41 19.88 22.91
CA ILE A 357 33.96 18.64 23.50
C ILE A 357 35.45 18.52 23.17
N ARG A 358 35.85 18.75 21.91
CA ARG A 358 37.27 18.72 21.51
C ARG A 358 38.10 19.78 22.22
N GLU A 359 37.55 20.99 22.39
CA GLU A 359 38.20 22.07 23.13
C GLU A 359 38.40 21.70 24.61
N LEU A 360 37.38 21.14 25.26
CA LEU A 360 37.48 20.66 26.64
C LEU A 360 38.49 19.52 26.79
N ILE A 361 38.54 18.57 25.86
CA ILE A 361 39.55 17.51 25.87
C ILE A 361 40.95 18.10 25.74
N ARG A 362 41.14 19.08 24.84
CA ARG A 362 42.43 19.75 24.67
C ARG A 362 42.86 20.47 25.94
N LEU A 363 41.97 21.27 26.55
CA LEU A 363 42.23 21.95 27.82
C LEU A 363 42.54 20.97 28.96
N ASN A 364 41.84 19.84 29.02
CA ASN A 364 42.10 18.83 30.04
C ASN A 364 43.47 18.15 29.83
N ASN A 365 43.82 17.82 28.59
CA ASN A 365 45.14 17.29 28.25
C ASN A 365 46.26 18.29 28.56
N ASP A 366 46.07 19.57 28.25
CA ASP A 366 47.03 20.63 28.58
C ASP A 366 47.20 20.75 30.10
N MET A 367 46.11 20.67 30.87
CA MET A 367 46.16 20.66 32.33
C MET A 367 46.87 19.41 32.88
N ASP A 368 46.62 18.21 32.32
CA ASP A 368 47.35 16.99 32.67
C ASP A 368 48.85 17.11 32.38
N ASN A 369 49.22 17.69 31.24
CA ASN A 369 50.60 17.90 30.87
C ASN A 369 51.29 18.89 31.81
N LEU A 370 50.62 19.98 32.22
CA LEU A 370 51.15 20.92 33.21
C LEU A 370 51.35 20.25 34.58
N LEU A 371 50.38 19.45 35.01
CA LEU A 371 50.44 18.74 36.29
C LEU A 371 51.49 17.61 36.33
N THR A 372 51.74 16.95 35.20
CA THR A 372 52.77 15.91 35.10
C THR A 372 54.17 16.50 34.96
N ASN A 373 54.36 17.56 34.16
CA ASN A 373 55.68 18.15 33.89
C ASN A 373 56.24 18.98 35.05
N THR A 374 55.40 19.49 35.96
CA THR A 374 55.86 20.24 37.13
C THR A 374 56.54 19.36 38.18
N ASN A 375 56.43 18.03 38.07
CA ASN A 375 57.00 17.03 39.00
C ASN A 375 56.68 17.27 40.49
N ILE A 376 55.66 18.08 40.79
CA ILE A 376 55.15 18.33 42.13
C ILE A 376 54.13 17.23 42.44
N GLY A 377 54.31 16.54 43.56
CA GLY A 377 53.35 15.56 44.03
C GLY A 377 52.10 16.26 44.55
N THR A 378 50.97 16.15 43.85
CA THR A 378 49.70 16.77 44.26
C THR A 378 48.59 15.72 44.31
N VAL A 379 47.73 15.81 45.33
CA VAL A 379 46.50 15.01 45.45
C VAL A 379 45.33 15.95 45.71
N PHE A 380 44.29 15.83 44.89
CA PHE A 380 43.02 16.50 45.06
C PHE A 380 42.05 15.56 45.75
N LEU A 381 41.44 16.02 46.83
CA LEU A 381 40.45 15.30 47.62
C LEU A 381 39.11 16.03 47.55
N ASP A 382 38.00 15.29 47.61
CA ASP A 382 36.65 15.86 47.77
C ASP A 382 36.34 16.20 49.25
N ASN A 383 35.10 16.61 49.53
CA ASN A 383 34.65 16.96 50.88
C ASN A 383 34.64 15.76 51.85
N GLU A 384 34.47 14.55 51.33
CA GLU A 384 34.53 13.29 52.06
C GLU A 384 35.95 12.70 52.16
N LEU A 385 36.96 13.44 51.71
CA LEU A 385 38.37 13.05 51.65
C LEU A 385 38.66 11.84 50.72
N ASN A 386 37.84 11.63 49.68
CA ASN A 386 38.14 10.71 48.60
C ASN A 386 39.03 11.33 47.54
N VAL A 387 39.92 10.51 46.97
CA VAL A 387 40.86 10.95 45.94
C VAL A 387 40.12 11.29 44.64
N ARG A 388 40.09 12.56 44.25
CA ARG A 388 39.49 13.04 42.99
C ARG A 388 40.47 12.97 41.83
N ARG A 389 41.73 13.34 42.07
CA ARG A 389 42.81 13.33 41.06
C ARG A 389 44.16 13.37 41.78
N PHE A 390 45.21 12.89 41.14
CA PHE A 390 46.57 13.01 41.66
C PHE A 390 47.60 13.10 40.54
N THR A 391 48.78 13.66 40.83
CA THR A 391 49.90 13.71 39.89
C THR A 391 50.84 12.51 40.10
N PRO A 392 51.51 11.99 39.05
CA PRO A 392 52.44 10.86 39.19
C PRO A 392 53.56 11.12 40.22
N GLY A 393 53.99 12.38 40.39
CA GLY A 393 55.03 12.77 41.35
C GLY A 393 54.70 12.42 42.81
N ILE A 394 53.42 12.25 43.17
CA ILE A 394 53.04 11.88 44.55
C ILE A 394 53.30 10.40 44.85
N GLN A 395 53.39 9.54 43.83
CA GLN A 395 53.39 8.08 43.99
C GLN A 395 54.62 7.55 44.75
N GLY A 396 55.71 8.33 44.82
CA GLY A 396 56.88 8.00 45.64
C GLY A 396 56.67 8.16 47.15
N ASN A 397 55.70 8.99 47.55
CA ASN A 397 55.43 9.35 48.95
C ASN A 397 54.08 8.82 49.46
N ILE A 398 53.09 8.66 48.57
CA ILE A 398 51.78 8.06 48.87
C ILE A 398 51.54 6.94 47.86
N ASN A 399 51.20 5.74 48.34
CA ASN A 399 51.03 4.57 47.49
C ASN A 399 49.66 4.62 46.77
N LEU A 400 49.58 5.41 45.71
CA LEU A 400 48.37 5.62 44.90
C LEU A 400 48.48 4.96 43.53
N LEU A 401 47.46 4.20 43.13
CA LEU A 401 47.29 3.68 41.77
C LEU A 401 46.16 4.44 41.05
N LYS A 402 46.16 4.40 39.72
CA LYS A 402 45.12 5.08 38.90
C LYS A 402 43.68 4.62 39.24
N GLN A 403 43.54 3.40 39.74
CA GLN A 403 42.26 2.81 40.17
C GLN A 403 41.80 3.27 41.57
N ASP A 404 42.66 3.92 42.36
CA ASP A 404 42.30 4.43 43.70
C ASP A 404 41.60 5.80 43.65
N VAL A 405 41.33 6.34 42.45
CA VAL A 405 40.45 7.52 42.29
C VAL A 405 39.04 7.14 42.76
N GLY A 406 38.48 7.93 43.67
CA GLY A 406 37.22 7.68 44.37
C GLY A 406 37.37 6.93 45.70
N ARG A 407 38.59 6.54 46.09
CA ARG A 407 38.86 5.88 47.37
C ARG A 407 39.18 6.90 48.47
N PRO A 408 38.71 6.70 49.71
CA PRO A 408 39.03 7.61 50.82
C PRO A 408 40.50 7.56 51.21
N LEU A 409 41.06 8.72 51.56
CA LEU A 409 42.49 8.89 51.89
C LEU A 409 42.96 7.98 53.04
N HIS A 410 42.12 7.70 54.03
CA HIS A 410 42.48 6.88 55.18
C HIS A 410 42.70 5.39 54.85
N HIS A 411 42.21 4.92 53.70
CA HIS A 411 42.45 3.55 53.22
C HIS A 411 43.79 3.41 52.46
N LEU A 412 44.54 4.49 52.27
CA LEU A 412 45.74 4.54 51.45
C LEU A 412 46.98 4.65 52.35
N SER A 413 47.99 3.83 52.07
CA SER A 413 49.25 3.84 52.82
C SER A 413 50.19 4.94 52.32
N HIS A 414 50.91 5.60 53.24
CA HIS A 414 51.89 6.63 52.91
C HIS A 414 53.26 6.37 53.55
N ASN A 415 54.30 6.92 52.93
CA ASN A 415 55.70 6.73 53.32
C ASN A 415 56.25 7.92 54.13
N LEU A 416 55.40 8.80 54.67
CA LEU A 416 55.82 9.90 55.55
C LEU A 416 55.93 9.45 57.00
N LYS A 417 56.99 9.85 57.72
CA LYS A 417 57.21 9.47 59.13
C LYS A 417 56.33 10.28 60.09
N ASN A 418 55.77 9.63 61.11
CA ASN A 418 55.08 10.22 62.26
C ASN A 418 53.96 11.21 61.92
N LEU A 419 53.14 10.92 60.90
CA LEU A 419 52.13 11.87 60.42
C LEU A 419 50.85 11.15 60.01
N ASN A 420 49.70 11.66 60.44
CA ASN A 420 48.38 11.22 59.98
C ASN A 420 47.85 12.21 58.94
N LEU A 421 47.90 11.84 57.65
CA LEU A 421 47.46 12.73 56.56
C LEU A 421 45.96 13.04 56.61
N SER A 422 45.13 12.06 57.02
CA SER A 422 43.67 12.24 57.12
C SER A 422 43.28 13.26 58.18
N ASP A 423 43.91 13.24 59.36
CA ASP A 423 43.64 14.20 60.43
C ASP A 423 43.99 15.63 60.01
N LEU A 424 45.08 15.81 59.27
CA LEU A 424 45.51 17.11 58.75
C LEU A 424 44.55 17.63 57.68
N ALA A 425 44.11 16.77 56.76
CA ALA A 425 43.14 17.15 55.75
C ALA A 425 41.78 17.51 56.38
N GLN A 426 41.33 16.76 57.38
CA GLN A 426 40.11 17.05 58.12
C GLN A 426 40.21 18.38 58.90
N ARG A 427 41.37 18.66 59.50
CA ARG A 427 41.62 19.94 60.18
C ARG A 427 41.51 21.10 59.20
N VAL A 428 42.09 20.99 58.01
CA VAL A 428 42.03 22.05 56.98
C VAL A 428 40.61 22.25 56.45
N LEU A 429 39.82 21.19 56.29
CA LEU A 429 38.39 21.31 55.97
C LEU A 429 37.62 22.08 57.05
N ASN A 430 37.89 21.78 58.32
CA ASN A 430 37.18 22.38 59.46
C ASN A 430 37.64 23.83 59.74
N THR A 431 38.94 24.12 59.65
CA THR A 431 39.50 25.45 59.98
C THR A 431 39.55 26.38 58.77
N GLN A 432 39.43 25.84 57.56
CA GLN A 432 39.53 26.56 56.28
C GLN A 432 40.86 27.31 56.09
N THR A 433 41.86 26.98 56.90
CA THR A 433 43.20 27.57 56.90
C THR A 433 44.21 26.53 56.42
N GLY A 434 45.07 26.94 55.49
CA GLY A 434 46.14 26.08 55.00
C GLY A 434 47.16 25.73 56.08
N ILE A 435 47.70 24.51 56.02
CA ILE A 435 48.77 24.04 56.90
C ILE A 435 50.01 23.76 56.06
N GLU A 436 51.15 24.33 56.47
CA GLU A 436 52.46 24.04 55.88
C GLU A 436 53.39 23.45 56.94
N GLN A 437 54.06 22.34 56.62
CA GLN A 437 54.99 21.69 57.53
C GLN A 437 56.07 20.90 56.77
N GLU A 438 57.30 20.93 57.27
CA GLU A 438 58.40 20.11 56.76
C GLU A 438 58.26 18.68 57.31
N VAL A 439 58.30 17.70 56.40
CA VAL A 439 58.11 16.29 56.69
C VAL A 439 59.24 15.47 56.08
N VAL A 440 59.58 14.35 56.71
CA VAL A 440 60.66 13.46 56.22
C VAL A 440 60.04 12.14 55.77
N ASN A 441 60.39 11.70 54.55
CA ASN A 441 59.97 10.39 54.04
C ASN A 441 60.71 9.27 54.81
N GLN A 442 60.20 8.05 54.81
CA GLN A 442 60.84 6.85 55.35
C GLN A 442 62.30 6.69 54.90
N ARG A 443 62.62 7.14 53.68
CA ARG A 443 63.98 7.14 53.09
C ARG A 443 64.92 8.25 53.59
N GLY A 444 64.44 9.19 54.41
CA GLY A 444 65.25 10.25 55.01
C GLY A 444 65.33 11.57 54.23
N TYR A 445 64.64 11.68 53.08
CA TYR A 445 64.58 12.93 52.30
C TYR A 445 63.57 13.93 52.87
N PRO A 446 63.90 15.23 52.96
CA PRO A 446 63.00 16.27 53.43
C PRO A 446 62.06 16.75 52.32
N TYR A 447 60.77 16.84 52.65
CA TYR A 447 59.71 17.36 51.80
C TYR A 447 58.95 18.48 52.52
N LEU A 448 58.49 19.48 51.79
CA LEU A 448 57.52 20.45 52.29
C LEU A 448 56.11 19.95 51.95
N LEU A 449 55.32 19.65 52.97
CA LEU A 449 53.91 19.29 52.84
C LEU A 449 53.05 20.55 53.03
N ARG A 450 52.25 20.87 52.01
CA ARG A 450 51.23 21.91 52.06
C ARG A 450 49.85 21.29 51.90
N VAL A 451 48.95 21.62 52.82
CA VAL A 451 47.55 21.18 52.79
C VAL A 451 46.69 22.43 52.72
N MET A 452 45.96 22.61 51.61
CA MET A 452 45.18 23.81 51.32
C MET A 452 43.73 23.44 51.03
N PRO A 453 42.73 24.25 51.43
CA PRO A 453 41.34 24.02 51.03
C PRO A 453 41.19 24.24 49.51
N TYR A 454 40.48 23.33 48.84
CA TYR A 454 40.12 23.50 47.43
C TYR A 454 38.85 24.37 47.36
N ARG A 455 38.92 25.48 46.61
CA ARG A 455 37.79 26.40 46.44
C ARG A 455 37.31 26.40 44.99
N THR A 456 35.99 26.34 44.82
CA THR A 456 35.35 26.48 43.52
C THR A 456 35.37 27.94 43.05
N HIS A 457 34.99 28.19 41.80
CA HIS A 457 34.83 29.55 41.26
C HIS A 457 33.80 30.41 42.02
N THR A 458 32.92 29.79 42.82
CA THR A 458 31.93 30.47 43.67
C THR A 458 32.39 30.64 45.13
N ASP A 459 33.69 30.47 45.40
CA ASP A 459 34.34 30.54 46.73
C ASP A 459 33.78 29.54 47.76
N GLN A 460 33.12 28.48 47.28
CA GLN A 460 32.70 27.35 48.12
C GLN A 460 33.84 26.34 48.26
N ILE A 461 33.97 25.75 49.44
CA ILE A 461 34.97 24.70 49.67
C ILE A 461 34.44 23.39 49.09
N ASP A 462 35.23 22.79 48.21
CA ASP A 462 34.95 21.55 47.48
C ASP A 462 36.12 20.57 47.65
N GLY A 463 36.57 20.43 48.91
CA GLY A 463 37.59 19.49 49.32
C GLY A 463 38.95 20.11 49.69
N VAL A 464 40.01 19.32 49.51
CA VAL A 464 41.38 19.65 49.97
C VAL A 464 42.40 19.31 48.90
N VAL A 465 43.42 20.16 48.76
CA VAL A 465 44.60 19.89 47.94
C VAL A 465 45.80 19.63 48.85
N LEU A 466 46.42 18.47 48.67
CA LEU A 466 47.69 18.09 49.29
C LEU A 466 48.80 18.28 48.26
N VAL A 467 49.84 19.02 48.62
CA VAL A 467 51.01 19.27 47.77
C VAL A 467 52.27 18.87 48.54
N LEU A 468 53.09 18.00 47.94
CA LEU A 468 54.40 17.59 48.42
C LEU A 468 55.47 18.12 47.46
N ILE A 469 56.35 18.96 47.99
CA ILE A 469 57.47 19.56 47.26
C ILE A 469 58.77 19.00 47.82
N ASP A 470 59.63 18.47 46.96
CA ASP A 470 60.97 18.04 47.36
C ASP A 470 61.83 19.26 47.69
N VAL A 471 62.35 19.33 48.92
CA VAL A 471 63.20 20.45 49.38
C VAL A 471 64.61 19.98 49.69
N THR A 472 65.04 18.83 49.15
CA THR A 472 66.38 18.26 49.36
C THR A 472 67.48 19.24 48.94
N GLU A 473 67.36 19.90 47.79
CA GLU A 473 68.34 20.89 47.31
C GLU A 473 68.35 22.17 48.16
N LEU A 474 67.18 22.66 48.57
CA LEU A 474 67.02 23.89 49.37
C LEU A 474 67.52 23.71 50.82
N SER A 475 67.31 22.53 51.40
CA SER A 475 67.76 22.21 52.76
C SER A 475 69.27 22.00 52.83
N GLY A 476 69.87 21.45 51.77
CA GLY A 476 71.32 21.36 51.60
C GLY A 476 71.99 22.73 51.49
N ALA A 477 71.39 23.66 50.74
CA ALA A 477 71.89 25.03 50.61
C ALA A 477 71.79 25.82 51.93
N LYS A 478 70.68 25.71 52.69
CA LYS A 478 70.55 26.32 54.03
C LYS A 478 71.60 25.80 55.01
N SER A 479 71.87 24.50 54.99
CA SER A 479 72.88 23.87 55.86
C SER A 479 74.32 24.30 55.52
N GLN A 480 74.61 24.59 54.24
CA GLN A 480 75.91 25.16 53.83
C GLN A 480 76.07 26.64 54.20
N VAL A 481 74.99 27.43 54.17
CA VAL A 481 75.02 28.85 54.56
C VAL A 481 75.17 29.02 56.08
N ASP A 482 74.51 28.18 56.89
CA ASP A 482 74.68 28.21 58.35
C ASP A 482 76.02 27.64 58.83
N GLY A 483 76.69 26.81 58.02
CA GLY A 483 78.06 26.33 58.25
C GLY A 483 79.17 27.35 57.99
N ASN A 484 78.85 28.49 57.36
CA ASN A 484 79.82 29.49 56.91
C ASN A 484 79.76 30.82 57.69
N LYS A 485 79.27 30.79 58.95
CA LYS A 485 79.44 31.93 59.87
C LYS A 485 80.87 31.91 60.45
N PRO A 486 81.73 32.90 60.15
CA PRO A 486 83.02 33.02 60.83
C PRO A 486 82.78 33.35 62.31
N LYS A 487 83.60 32.77 63.18
CA LYS A 487 83.70 33.15 64.60
C LYS A 487 84.18 34.59 64.76
#